data_AF-A0A7X6YXH8-F1
#
_entry.id   AF-A0A7X6YXH8-F1
#
_cell.length_a   1.000
_cell.length_b   1.000
_cell.length_c   1.000
_cell.angle_alpha   90.00
_cell.angle_beta   90.00
_cell.angle_gamma   90.00
#
_symmetry.space_group_name_H-M   'P 1'
#
loop_
_entity.id
_entity.type
_entity.pdbx_description
1 polymer ?
#
loop_
_entity_poly.entity_id
_entity_poly.type
_entity_poly.pdbx_seq_one_letter_code
_entity_poly.pdbx_strand_id
1 'polypeptide(L)'
;MARKIDELDDGRVVANMDVEGMPWTRPSLFDTAAGRFARKDLREMKEKRLAREDQGLASPIQEFSEKELRIFTRNSILSALLVAGVYITGFVLFILFCVYVWFR
;
A
#
# COMPACT_ATOMS: atom_id res chain seq x y z
N MET A 1 -2.11 12.68 20.19
CA MET A 1 -3.47 13.21 20.00
C MET A 1 -3.49 14.60 20.61
N ALA A 2 -3.72 15.65 19.81
CA ALA A 2 -3.84 17.00 20.34
C ALA A 2 -5.21 17.12 21.01
N ARG A 3 -5.25 17.51 22.30
CA ARG A 3 -6.49 17.80 23.02
C ARG A 3 -7.13 19.01 22.33
N LYS A 4 -8.32 18.84 21.76
CA LYS A 4 -9.11 19.96 21.24
C LYS A 4 -9.50 20.81 22.45
N ILE A 5 -9.16 22.09 22.42
CA ILE A 5 -9.57 23.03 23.47
C ILE A 5 -11.04 23.32 23.21
N ASP A 6 -11.91 22.97 24.15
CA ASP A 6 -13.35 23.22 24.03
C ASP A 6 -13.58 24.74 24.21
N GLU A 7 -14.32 25.37 23.29
CA GLU A 7 -14.55 26.84 23.30
C GLU A 7 -15.30 27.34 24.55
N LEU A 8 -15.90 26.42 25.32
CA LEU A 8 -16.61 26.67 26.56
C LEU A 8 -15.72 26.53 27.81
N ASP A 9 -14.46 26.11 27.65
CA ASP A 9 -13.51 25.93 28.75
C ASP A 9 -12.75 27.24 29.01
N ASP A 10 -13.21 27.98 30.03
CA ASP A 10 -12.63 29.26 30.49
C ASP A 10 -11.21 29.11 31.08
N GLY A 11 -10.64 27.90 31.14
CA GLY A 11 -9.31 27.63 31.71
C GLY A 11 -9.23 27.84 33.22
N ARG A 12 -10.37 28.12 33.87
CA ARG A 12 -10.45 28.29 35.33
C ARG A 12 -10.52 26.92 35.99
N VAL A 13 -9.64 26.69 36.95
CA VAL A 13 -9.64 25.47 37.76
C VAL A 13 -10.81 25.54 38.76
N VAL A 14 -11.91 24.83 38.47
CA VAL A 14 -13.08 24.76 39.37
C VAL A 14 -12.78 23.91 40.60
N ALA A 15 -11.95 22.87 40.45
CA ALA A 15 -11.45 22.03 41.53
C ALA A 15 -10.07 21.45 41.16
N ASN A 16 -9.11 21.51 42.08
CA ASN A 16 -7.79 20.93 41.87
C ASN A 16 -7.85 19.40 42.06
N MET A 17 -7.85 18.66 40.97
CA MET A 17 -7.86 17.19 40.95
C MET A 17 -6.46 16.59 40.72
N ASP A 18 -5.41 17.41 40.81
CA ASP A 18 -4.01 16.96 40.70
C ASP A 18 -3.57 16.31 42.01
N VAL A 19 -3.98 15.05 42.20
CA VAL A 19 -3.55 14.24 43.34
C VAL A 19 -2.30 13.46 42.95
N GLU A 20 -1.31 13.46 43.85
CA GLU A 20 -0.02 12.83 43.61
C GLU A 20 -0.16 11.31 43.40
N GLY A 21 0.52 10.77 42.38
CA GLY A 21 0.52 9.33 42.05
C GLY A 21 -0.61 8.84 41.14
N MET A 22 -1.65 9.67 40.90
CA MET A 22 -2.73 9.35 39.97
C MET A 22 -2.22 9.33 38.50
N PRO A 23 -2.80 8.50 37.62
CA PRO A 23 -2.24 8.24 36.29
C PRO A 23 -2.19 9.48 35.37
N TRP A 24 -3.01 10.51 35.62
CA TRP A 24 -2.97 11.78 34.87
C TRP A 24 -1.88 12.74 35.34
N THR A 25 -1.38 12.59 36.57
CA THR A 25 -0.29 13.39 37.15
C THR A 25 1.09 12.87 36.73
N ARG A 26 1.16 11.67 36.14
CA ARG A 26 2.41 11.08 35.65
C ARG A 26 2.78 11.76 34.33
N PRO A 27 4.05 12.19 34.15
CA PRO A 27 4.50 12.74 32.87
C PRO A 27 4.22 11.71 31.79
N SER A 28 3.39 12.09 30.81
CA SER A 28 3.06 11.17 29.73
C SER A 28 4.35 10.81 28.98
N LEU A 29 4.41 9.61 28.41
CA LEU A 29 5.55 9.21 27.57
C LEU A 29 5.83 10.23 26.45
N PHE A 30 4.82 11.01 26.06
CA PHE A 30 4.92 12.08 25.08
C PHE A 30 5.51 13.40 25.61
N ASP A 31 5.47 13.64 26.92
CA ASP A 31 6.01 14.86 27.56
C ASP A 31 7.49 14.71 27.96
N THR A 32 7.93 13.48 28.17
CA THR A 32 9.35 13.14 28.39
C THR A 32 10.19 13.44 27.15
N ALA A 33 11.47 13.77 27.34
CA ALA A 33 12.39 14.06 26.24
C ALA A 33 12.37 12.98 25.15
N ALA A 34 12.29 11.69 25.53
CA ALA A 34 12.16 10.55 24.62
C ALA A 34 10.91 10.61 23.71
N GLY A 35 9.76 11.05 24.23
CA GLY A 35 8.54 11.22 23.43
C GLY A 35 8.61 12.37 22.44
N ARG A 36 9.37 13.42 22.77
CA ARG A 36 9.62 14.54 21.84
C ARG A 36 10.50 14.11 20.66
N PHE A 37 11.46 13.22 20.88
CA PHE A 37 12.24 12.61 19.79
C PHE A 37 11.36 11.71 18.91
N ALA A 38 10.56 10.82 19.51
CA ALA A 38 9.64 9.96 18.76
C ALA A 38 8.63 10.75 17.89
N ARG A 39 8.19 11.93 18.34
CA ARG A 39 7.34 12.82 17.51
C ARG A 39 8.08 13.45 16.33
N LYS A 40 9.37 13.78 16.47
CA LYS A 40 10.18 14.28 15.35
C LYS A 40 10.32 13.21 14.27
N ASP A 41 10.67 11.99 14.67
CA ASP A 41 10.83 10.86 13.74
C ASP A 41 9.53 10.54 13.01
N LEU A 42 8.41 10.49 13.74
CA LEU A 42 7.10 10.21 13.16
C LEU A 42 6.65 11.30 12.17
N ARG A 43 6.96 12.56 12.48
CA ARG A 43 6.64 13.70 11.61
C ARG A 43 7.50 13.68 10.34
N GLU A 44 8.79 13.38 10.44
CA GLU A 44 9.67 13.23 9.28
C GLU A 44 9.24 12.04 8.41
N MET A 45 8.84 10.91 9.01
CA MET A 45 8.26 9.79 8.27
C MET A 45 6.94 10.15 7.59
N LYS A 46 6.10 10.95 8.25
CA LYS A 46 4.83 11.41 7.67
C LYS A 46 5.06 12.38 6.52
N GLU A 47 6.01 13.30 6.65
CA GLU A 47 6.41 14.23 5.59
C GLU A 47 7.04 13.47 4.40
N LYS A 48 7.87 12.45 4.65
CA LYS A 48 8.40 11.56 3.58
C LYS A 48 7.30 10.74 2.89
N ARG A 49 6.29 10.27 3.62
CA ARG A 49 5.12 9.60 3.01
C ARG A 49 4.29 10.57 2.18
N LEU A 50 4.00 11.76 2.73
CA LEU A 50 3.22 12.78 2.03
C LEU A 50 3.95 13.27 0.78
N ALA A 51 5.27 13.45 0.82
CA ALA A 51 6.08 13.82 -0.35
C ALA A 51 6.14 12.71 -1.42
N ARG A 52 6.05 11.43 -1.01
CA ARG A 52 5.88 10.30 -1.95
C ARG A 52 4.46 10.24 -2.52
N GLU A 53 3.47 10.69 -1.76
CA GLU A 53 2.06 10.70 -2.13
C GLU A 53 1.75 11.86 -3.11
N ASP A 54 2.33 13.04 -2.87
CA ASP A 54 2.24 14.24 -3.74
C ASP A 54 2.99 14.06 -5.08
N GLN A 55 3.93 13.11 -5.12
CA GLN A 55 4.55 12.62 -6.35
C GLN A 55 3.65 11.65 -7.16
N GLY A 56 2.40 11.43 -6.76
CA GLY A 56 1.35 10.85 -7.61
C GLY A 56 1.41 9.33 -7.83
N LEU A 57 2.25 8.59 -7.11
CA LEU A 57 2.34 7.12 -7.24
C LEU A 57 1.61 6.37 -6.11
N ALA A 58 0.34 6.71 -5.92
CA ALA A 58 -0.61 5.82 -5.25
C ALA A 58 -1.17 4.76 -6.22
N SER A 59 -0.26 4.02 -6.88
CA SER A 59 -0.46 2.63 -7.30
C SER A 59 0.92 1.97 -7.41
N PRO A 60 1.11 0.71 -6.97
CA PRO A 60 2.37 0.00 -7.12
C PRO A 60 2.53 -0.51 -8.56
N ILE A 61 2.24 0.31 -9.56
CA ILE A 61 2.62 0.01 -10.94
C ILE A 61 4.05 0.52 -11.08
N GLN A 62 4.95 -0.37 -10.66
CA GLN A 62 6.35 -0.43 -11.00
C GLN A 62 6.64 0.37 -12.29
N GLU A 63 7.31 1.52 -12.16
CA GLU A 63 7.83 2.29 -13.28
C GLU A 63 8.91 1.45 -13.97
N PHE A 64 8.49 0.56 -14.85
CA PHE A 64 9.41 -0.25 -15.63
C PHE A 64 10.11 0.66 -16.63
N SER A 65 11.43 0.73 -16.52
CA SER A 65 12.30 1.29 -17.55
C SER A 65 11.96 0.66 -18.91
N GLU A 66 11.94 1.43 -20.00
CA GLU A 66 11.57 0.92 -21.35
C GLU A 66 12.41 -0.27 -21.82
N LYS A 67 13.59 -0.45 -21.22
CA LYS A 67 14.49 -1.58 -21.46
C LYS A 67 14.04 -2.84 -20.70
N GLU A 68 13.44 -2.67 -19.53
CA GLU A 68 12.91 -3.76 -18.69
C GLU A 68 11.55 -4.27 -19.22
N LEU A 69 10.73 -3.39 -19.79
CA LEU A 69 9.46 -3.76 -20.44
C LEU A 69 9.65 -4.77 -21.58
N ARG A 70 10.72 -4.62 -22.38
CA ARG A 70 11.01 -5.54 -23.49
C ARG A 70 11.42 -6.94 -23.02
N ILE A 71 12.10 -7.04 -21.89
CA ILE A 71 12.51 -8.33 -21.31
C ILE A 71 11.29 -9.02 -20.71
N PHE A 72 10.46 -8.27 -19.99
CA PHE A 72 9.23 -8.78 -19.37
C PHE A 72 8.23 -9.30 -20.42
N THR A 73 7.96 -8.51 -21.46
CA THR A 73 6.99 -8.88 -22.51
C THR A 73 7.39 -10.12 -23.31
N ARG A 74 8.69 -10.33 -23.56
CA ARG A 74 9.17 -11.48 -24.35
C ARG A 74 8.77 -12.83 -23.75
N ASN A 75 8.88 -12.97 -22.43
CA ASN A 75 8.56 -14.23 -21.76
C ASN A 75 7.05 -14.48 -21.74
N SER A 76 6.25 -13.43 -21.45
CA SER A 76 4.79 -13.53 -21.47
C SER A 76 4.25 -13.87 -22.85
N ILE A 77 4.82 -13.29 -23.92
CA ILE A 77 4.45 -13.58 -25.30
C ILE A 77 4.73 -15.05 -25.64
N LEU A 78 5.88 -15.57 -25.22
CA LEU A 78 6.24 -16.97 -25.47
C LEU A 78 5.27 -17.94 -24.77
N SER A 79 4.89 -17.66 -23.53
CA SER A 79 3.88 -18.45 -22.82
C SER A 79 2.51 -18.42 -23.51
N ALA A 80 2.06 -17.24 -23.95
CA ALA A 80 0.79 -17.11 -24.66
C ALA A 80 0.78 -17.89 -25.99
N LEU A 81 1.90 -17.83 -26.72
CA LEU A 81 2.06 -18.54 -28.00
C LEU A 81 2.04 -20.07 -27.81
N LEU A 82 2.65 -20.57 -26.74
CA LEU A 82 2.62 -22.01 -26.40
C LEU A 82 1.18 -22.49 -26.19
N VAL A 83 0.41 -21.79 -25.34
CA VAL A 83 -0.98 -22.15 -25.04
C VAL A 83 -1.81 -22.14 -26.32
N ALA A 84 -1.68 -21.10 -27.15
CA ALA A 84 -2.36 -21.02 -28.44
C ALA A 84 -1.98 -22.19 -29.36
N GLY A 85 -0.71 -22.57 -29.41
CA GLY A 85 -0.22 -23.71 -30.21
C GLY A 85 -0.84 -25.04 -29.81
N VAL A 86 -1.00 -25.31 -28.51
CA VAL A 86 -1.68 -26.51 -28.01
C VAL A 86 -3.14 -26.54 -28.47
N TYR A 87 -3.85 -25.41 -28.36
CA TYR A 87 -5.24 -25.31 -28.81
C TYR A 87 -5.38 -25.53 -30.32
N ILE A 88 -4.54 -24.88 -31.13
CA ILE A 88 -4.54 -25.06 -32.59
C ILE A 88 -4.32 -26.53 -32.94
N THR A 89 -3.37 -27.19 -32.28
CA THR A 89 -3.10 -28.62 -32.50
C THR A 89 -4.33 -29.47 -32.18
N GLY A 90 -4.99 -29.21 -31.04
CA GLY A 90 -6.24 -29.88 -30.68
C GLY A 90 -7.37 -29.64 -31.70
N PHE A 91 -7.54 -28.40 -32.17
CA PHE A 91 -8.52 -28.06 -33.20
C PHE A 91 -8.24 -28.76 -34.53
N VAL A 92 -6.98 -28.82 -34.97
CA VAL A 92 -6.60 -29.52 -36.21
C VAL A 92 -6.90 -31.01 -36.10
N LEU A 93 -6.52 -31.64 -34.99
CA LEU A 93 -6.85 -33.05 -34.74
C LEU A 93 -8.36 -33.29 -34.71
N PHE A 94 -9.12 -32.38 -34.09
CA PHE A 94 -10.58 -32.45 -34.04
C PHE A 94 -11.21 -32.31 -35.44
N ILE A 95 -10.75 -31.34 -36.25
CA ILE A 95 -11.23 -31.17 -37.62
C ILE A 95 -10.88 -32.39 -38.47
N LEU A 96 -9.65 -32.91 -38.37
CA LEU A 96 -9.25 -34.13 -39.07
C LEU A 96 -10.12 -35.32 -38.66
N PHE A 97 -10.42 -35.47 -37.37
CA PHE A 97 -11.34 -36.48 -36.87
C PHE A 97 -12.75 -36.31 -37.47
N CYS A 98 -13.30 -35.09 -37.47
CA CYS A 98 -14.59 -34.82 -38.09
C CYS A 98 -14.61 -35.19 -39.58
N VAL A 99 -13.57 -34.83 -40.33
CA VAL A 99 -13.51 -35.11 -41.79
C VAL A 99 -13.34 -36.60 -42.07
N TYR A 100 -12.40 -37.26 -41.41
CA TYR A 100 -12.00 -38.63 -41.78
C TYR A 100 -12.79 -39.73 -41.08
N VAL A 101 -13.34 -39.47 -39.89
CA VAL A 101 -14.06 -40.47 -39.08
C VAL A 101 -15.55 -40.20 -39.02
N TRP A 102 -15.97 -38.93 -38.87
CA TRP A 102 -17.39 -38.61 -38.72
C TRP A 102 -18.10 -38.43 -40.06
N PHE A 103 -17.55 -37.61 -40.96
CA PHE A 103 -18.18 -37.25 -42.24
C PHE A 103 -17.87 -38.21 -43.40
N ARG A 104 -17.16 -39.30 -43.12
CA ARG A 104 -16.96 -40.43 -44.03
C ARG A 104 -17.96 -41.52 -43.73
#